data_AF-A0A7V9QRZ8-F1
#
_entry.id   AF-A0A7V9QRZ8-F1
#
_cell.length_a   1.000
_cell.length_b   1.000
_cell.length_c   1.000
_cell.angle_alpha   90.00
_cell.angle_beta   90.00
_cell.angle_gamma   90.00
#
_symmetry.space_group_name_H-M   'P 1'
#
loop_
_entity.id
_entity.type
_entity.pdbx_description
1 polymer ?
#
loop_
_entity_poly.entity_id
_entity_poly.type
_entity_poly.pdbx_seq_one_letter_code
_entity_poly.pdbx_strand_id
1 'polypeptide(L)'
;MTFTEFSDNWRRKAEEWTRYSAQVEGAQVIADLLADLEAILRSEDEDKLTLAEAAEVSGYSRDHIGRCVRKGTIANVGRPRSPRVRRGDLPAKPLALRDAPAEAIIPITSKGQIARSVVTSRHERDDNG
;
A
#
# COMPACT_ATOMS: atom_id res chain seq x y z
N MET A 1 -1.19 12.81 12.05
CA MET A 1 0.19 13.07 11.61
C MET A 1 0.15 13.18 10.10
N THR A 2 0.62 14.28 9.54
CA THR A 2 0.61 14.48 8.09
C THR A 2 1.81 13.77 7.43
N PHE A 3 1.75 13.52 6.12
CA PHE A 3 2.86 12.92 5.38
C PHE A 3 4.15 13.78 5.43
N THR A 4 4.01 15.11 5.46
CA THR A 4 5.14 16.04 5.58
C THR A 4 5.80 15.92 6.93
N GLU A 5 5.03 15.96 8.02
CA GLU A 5 5.54 15.78 9.39
C GLU A 5 6.25 14.43 9.56
N PHE A 6 5.69 13.37 8.96
CA PHE A 6 6.34 12.05 8.91
C PHE A 6 7.68 12.09 8.20
N SER A 7 7.70 12.61 6.98
CA SER A 7 8.91 12.66 6.15
C SER A 7 10.02 13.46 6.82
N ASP A 8 9.68 14.59 7.44
CA ASP A 8 10.65 15.43 8.13
C ASP A 8 11.18 14.77 9.41
N ASN A 9 10.32 14.11 10.18
CA ASN A 9 10.73 13.39 11.39
C ASN A 9 11.69 12.24 11.06
N TRP A 10 11.39 11.44 10.04
CA TRP A 10 12.21 10.29 9.65
C TRP A 10 13.53 10.69 8.98
N ARG A 11 13.58 11.80 8.24
CA ARG A 11 14.85 12.38 7.78
C ARG A 11 15.73 12.80 8.94
N ARG A 12 15.17 13.54 9.90
CA ARG A 12 15.91 13.99 11.09
C ARG A 12 16.46 12.81 11.89
N LYS A 13 15.66 11.76 12.11
CA LYS A 13 16.13 10.51 12.76
C LYS A 13 17.30 9.89 12.01
N ALA A 14 17.22 9.78 10.68
CA ALA A 14 18.29 9.22 9.86
C ALA A 14 19.59 10.06 9.93
N GLU A 15 19.48 11.39 9.89
CA GLU A 15 20.61 12.31 10.03
C GLU A 15 21.27 12.19 11.41
N GLU A 16 20.47 12.15 12.48
CA GLU A 16 20.97 11.98 13.85
C GLU A 16 21.69 10.63 14.02
N TRP A 17 21.09 9.53 13.57
CA TRP A 17 21.70 8.20 13.68
C TRP A 17 22.98 8.08 12.85
N THR A 18 23.01 8.70 11.68
CA THR A 18 24.23 8.77 10.85
C THR A 18 25.32 9.58 11.55
N ARG A 19 24.98 10.75 12.09
CA ARG A 19 25.92 11.65 12.78
C ARG A 19 26.62 10.98 13.95
N TYR A 20 25.90 10.15 14.70
CA TYR A 20 26.42 9.45 15.87
C TYR A 20 26.87 8.02 15.60
N SER A 21 26.84 7.55 14.34
CA SER A 21 27.12 6.14 13.98
C SER A 21 26.34 5.15 14.86
N ALA A 22 25.07 5.47 15.12
CA ALA A 22 24.25 4.75 16.07
C ALA A 22 24.07 3.28 15.65
N GLN A 23 24.27 2.35 16.58
CA GLN A 23 23.84 0.97 16.42
C GLN A 23 22.41 0.89 16.93
N VAL A 24 21.46 0.69 16.02
CA VAL A 24 20.03 0.62 16.33
C VAL A 24 19.53 -0.80 16.16
N GLU A 25 18.54 -1.17 16.98
CA GLU A 25 17.83 -2.43 16.83
C GLU A 25 16.85 -2.28 15.65
N GLY A 26 17.14 -2.98 14.55
CA GLY A 26 16.43 -2.79 13.29
C GLY A 26 14.95 -3.14 13.37
N ALA A 27 14.57 -4.15 14.15
CA ALA A 27 13.16 -4.52 14.28
C ALA A 27 12.35 -3.42 14.95
N GLN A 28 12.89 -2.76 15.97
CA GLN A 28 12.27 -1.62 16.66
C GLN A 28 12.14 -0.43 15.72
N VAL A 29 13.16 -0.13 14.91
CA VAL A 29 13.09 0.95 13.92
C VAL A 29 11.97 0.70 12.91
N ILE A 30 11.84 -0.54 12.42
CA ILE A 30 10.76 -0.90 11.50
C ILE A 30 9.39 -0.85 12.18
N ALA A 31 9.29 -1.30 13.44
CA ALA A 31 8.04 -1.22 14.20
C ALA A 31 7.58 0.23 14.38
N ASP A 32 8.48 1.14 14.74
CA ASP A 32 8.20 2.56 14.88
C ASP A 32 7.79 3.18 13.53
N LEU A 33 8.49 2.82 12.44
CA LEU A 33 8.17 3.29 11.09
C LEU A 33 6.76 2.88 10.66
N LEU A 34 6.40 1.63 10.90
CA LEU A 34 5.07 1.10 10.58
C LEU A 34 4.00 1.79 11.42
N ALA A 35 4.24 2.01 12.72
CA ALA A 35 3.29 2.71 13.59
C ALA A 35 3.02 4.15 13.14
N ASP A 36 4.07 4.90 12.78
CA ASP A 36 3.92 6.26 12.26
C ASP A 36 3.21 6.27 10.90
N LEU A 37 3.50 5.30 10.03
CA LEU A 37 2.85 5.16 8.73
C LEU A 37 1.36 4.82 8.87
N GLU A 38 1.01 3.90 9.77
CA GLU A 38 -0.38 3.59 10.11
C GLU A 38 -1.12 4.81 10.67
N ALA A 39 -0.44 5.67 11.43
CA ALA A 39 -1.04 6.91 11.94
C ALA A 39 -1.39 7.89 10.81
N ILE A 40 -0.60 7.95 9.74
CA ILE A 40 -0.90 8.74 8.54
C ILE A 40 -2.11 8.14 7.82
N LEU A 41 -2.07 6.83 7.53
CA LEU A 41 -3.15 6.14 6.83
C LEU A 41 -4.48 6.28 7.56
N ARG A 42 -4.48 6.11 8.89
CA ARG A 42 -5.67 6.29 9.71
C ARG A 42 -6.19 7.72 9.65
N SER A 43 -5.30 8.71 9.61
CA SER A 43 -5.72 10.12 9.51
C SER A 43 -6.37 10.44 8.17
N GLU A 44 -5.90 9.85 7.07
CA GLU A 44 -6.53 9.99 5.75
C GLU A 44 -7.87 9.23 5.67
N ASP A 45 -7.98 8.08 6.34
CA ASP A 45 -9.21 7.29 6.37
C ASP A 45 -10.35 7.97 7.13
N GLU A 46 -10.04 8.89 8.06
CA GLU A 46 -11.03 9.68 8.79
C GLU A 46 -11.61 10.86 8.00
N ASP A 47 -11.06 11.16 6.81
CA ASP A 47 -11.53 12.27 5.99
C ASP A 47 -13.00 12.09 5.59
N LYS A 48 -13.79 13.12 5.87
CA LYS A 48 -15.24 13.14 5.60
C LYS A 48 -15.52 13.66 4.19
N LEU A 49 -15.55 12.75 3.26
CA LEU A 49 -15.82 13.02 1.85
C LEU A 49 -17.30 13.26 1.59
N THR A 50 -17.61 14.21 0.72
CA THR A 50 -18.91 14.32 0.06
C THR A 50 -19.11 13.11 -0.87
N LEU A 51 -20.35 12.86 -1.29
CA LEU A 51 -20.62 11.78 -2.26
C LEU A 51 -19.92 12.00 -3.61
N ALA A 52 -19.57 13.25 -3.95
CA ALA A 52 -18.83 13.58 -5.16
C ALA A 52 -17.36 13.16 -5.03
N GLU A 53 -16.69 13.61 -3.97
CA GLU A 53 -15.29 13.26 -3.68
C GLU A 53 -15.13 11.75 -3.46
N ALA A 54 -16.09 11.12 -2.78
CA ALA A 54 -16.12 9.67 -2.59
C ALA A 54 -16.22 8.88 -3.91
N ALA A 55 -16.95 9.40 -4.90
CA ALA A 55 -17.06 8.78 -6.20
C ALA A 55 -15.71 8.81 -6.95
N GLU A 56 -15.01 9.93 -6.87
CA GLU A 56 -13.68 10.09 -7.48
C GLU A 56 -12.65 9.15 -6.83
N VAL A 57 -12.67 9.02 -5.50
CA VAL A 57 -11.73 8.17 -4.77
C VAL A 57 -12.02 6.67 -4.96
N SER A 58 -13.29 6.27 -4.93
CA SER A 58 -13.69 4.85 -4.97
C SER A 58 -13.81 4.27 -6.38
N GLY A 59 -13.92 5.12 -7.42
CA GLY A 59 -14.20 4.69 -8.79
C GLY A 59 -15.64 4.19 -9.02
N TYR A 60 -16.54 4.41 -8.05
CA TYR A 60 -17.98 4.17 -8.20
C TYR A 60 -18.73 5.46 -8.49
N SER A 61 -19.93 5.36 -9.06
CA SER A 61 -20.76 6.55 -9.29
C SER A 61 -21.31 7.13 -7.98
N ARG A 62 -21.55 8.43 -7.97
CA ARG A 62 -22.18 9.15 -6.85
C ARG A 62 -23.50 8.50 -6.41
N ASP A 63 -24.31 8.04 -7.36
CA ASP A 63 -25.58 7.38 -7.07
C ASP A 63 -25.41 6.01 -6.41
N HIS A 64 -24.35 5.28 -6.79
CA HIS A 64 -24.01 4.01 -6.15
C HIS A 64 -23.62 4.24 -4.69
N ILE A 65 -22.73 5.19 -4.42
CA ILE A 65 -22.34 5.55 -3.04
C ILE A 65 -23.56 6.04 -2.24
N GLY A 66 -24.39 6.92 -2.82
CA GLY A 66 -25.61 7.40 -2.18
C GLY A 66 -26.60 6.28 -1.85
N ARG A 67 -26.68 5.23 -2.69
CA ARG A 67 -27.49 4.03 -2.41
C ARG A 67 -26.92 3.24 -1.24
N CYS A 68 -25.60 3.05 -1.17
CA CYS A 68 -24.94 2.36 -0.06
C CYS A 68 -25.16 3.09 1.28
N VAL A 69 -25.15 4.42 1.27
CA VAL A 69 -25.47 5.24 2.46
C VAL A 69 -26.92 5.06 2.88
N ARG A 70 -27.89 5.11 1.95
CA ARG A 70 -29.32 4.91 2.27
C ARG A 70 -29.63 3.51 2.79
N LYS A 71 -28.89 2.51 2.31
CA LYS A 71 -29.00 1.12 2.77
C LYS A 71 -28.31 0.86 4.11
N GLY A 72 -27.56 1.83 4.64
CA GLY A 72 -26.79 1.68 5.88
C GLY A 72 -25.52 0.86 5.74
N THR A 73 -25.11 0.52 4.51
CA THR A 73 -23.84 -0.21 4.26
C THR A 73 -22.63 0.69 4.47
N ILE A 74 -22.76 1.99 4.16
CA ILE A 74 -21.75 3.01 4.45
C ILE A 74 -22.36 3.99 5.45
N ALA A 75 -21.64 4.29 6.53
CA ALA A 75 -22.13 5.21 7.54
C ALA A 75 -22.21 6.66 7.00
N ASN A 76 -23.34 7.32 7.24
CA ASN A 76 -23.43 8.77 7.04
C ASN A 76 -22.81 9.50 8.24
N VAL A 77 -21.64 10.09 8.04
CA VAL A 77 -20.95 10.93 9.05
C VAL A 77 -21.22 12.43 8.88
N GLY A 78 -22.12 12.80 7.96
CA GLY A 78 -22.58 14.14 7.67
C GLY A 78 -23.92 14.49 8.32
N ARG A 79 -24.66 15.42 7.70
CA ARG A 79 -25.99 15.86 8.18
C ARG A 79 -27.11 15.18 7.39
N PRO A 80 -28.33 15.08 7.95
CA PRO A 80 -29.51 14.72 7.16
C PRO A 80 -29.65 15.69 5.96
N ARG A 81 -29.81 15.15 4.75
CA ARG A 81 -29.80 15.88 3.45
C ARG A 81 -28.45 16.40 2.95
N SER A 82 -27.36 16.22 3.69
CA SER A 82 -26.00 16.48 3.23
C SER A 82 -25.07 15.35 3.69
N PRO A 83 -25.22 14.16 3.07
CA PRO A 83 -24.49 12.98 3.50
C PRO A 83 -22.99 13.13 3.22
N ARG A 84 -22.19 12.69 4.19
CA ARG A 84 -20.75 12.53 4.07
C ARG A 84 -20.38 11.12 4.48
N VAL A 85 -19.28 10.61 3.93
CA VAL A 85 -18.78 9.25 4.14
C VAL A 85 -17.31 9.34 4.51
N ARG A 86 -16.84 8.46 5.39
CA ARG A 86 -15.41 8.37 5.68
C ARG A 86 -14.71 7.72 4.49
N ARG A 87 -13.51 8.17 4.18
CA ARG A 87 -12.69 7.59 3.12
C ARG A 87 -12.45 6.09 3.35
N GLY A 88 -12.18 5.68 4.59
CA GLY A 88 -11.98 4.27 4.95
C GLY A 88 -13.23 3.38 4.87
N ASP A 89 -14.43 3.96 4.86
CA ASP A 89 -15.69 3.21 4.72
C ASP A 89 -16.06 2.98 3.24
N LEU A 90 -15.29 3.52 2.30
CA LEU A 90 -15.59 3.40 0.88
C LEU A 90 -15.31 1.99 0.37
N PRO A 91 -16.21 1.43 -0.46
CA PRO A 91 -15.92 0.21 -1.17
C PRO A 91 -14.75 0.49 -2.13
N ALA A 92 -13.61 -0.15 -1.91
CA ALA A 92 -12.52 -0.15 -2.87
C ALA A 92 -12.95 -1.00 -4.06
N LYS A 93 -13.23 -0.36 -5.20
CA LYS A 93 -13.32 -1.11 -6.45
C LYS A 93 -11.92 -1.68 -6.68
N PRO A 94 -11.76 -3.00 -6.90
CA PRO A 94 -10.47 -3.50 -7.34
C PRO A 94 -10.13 -2.71 -8.60
N LEU A 95 -9.04 -1.94 -8.54
CA LEU A 95 -8.50 -1.33 -9.75
C LEU A 95 -8.35 -2.50 -10.70
N ALA A 96 -9.18 -2.53 -11.75
CA ALA A 96 -8.78 -3.24 -12.95
C ALA A 96 -7.40 -2.67 -13.22
N LEU A 97 -6.38 -3.53 -13.06
CA LEU A 97 -5.00 -3.20 -13.40
C LEU A 97 -5.11 -2.40 -14.68
N ARG A 98 -4.81 -1.09 -14.59
CA ARG A 98 -4.68 -0.27 -15.80
C ARG A 98 -3.83 -1.12 -16.70
N ASP A 99 -4.34 -1.46 -17.88
CA ASP A 99 -3.59 -2.20 -18.89
C ASP A 99 -2.22 -1.56 -18.91
N ALA A 100 -1.25 -2.25 -18.33
CA ALA A 100 0.10 -1.74 -18.28
C ALA A 100 0.44 -1.54 -19.77
N PRO A 101 0.95 -0.36 -20.20
CA PRO A 101 1.53 -0.29 -21.52
C PRO A 101 2.54 -1.44 -21.56
N ALA A 102 2.28 -2.37 -22.48
CA ALA A 102 3.01 -3.62 -22.61
C ALA A 102 4.39 -3.31 -23.17
N GLU A 103 5.26 -2.69 -22.37
CA GLU A 103 6.69 -2.52 -22.65
C GLU A 103 7.41 -1.91 -21.44
N ALA A 104 7.41 -2.66 -20.33
CA ALA A 104 8.57 -2.68 -19.45
C ALA A 104 9.28 -4.02 -19.69
N ILE A 105 10.08 -4.09 -20.75
CA ILE A 105 11.06 -5.16 -20.90
C ILE A 105 12.07 -4.95 -19.77
N ILE A 106 11.91 -5.68 -18.67
CA ILE A 106 12.99 -5.91 -17.72
C ILE A 106 13.84 -7.02 -18.36
N PRO A 107 15.07 -6.78 -18.80
CA PRO A 107 15.90 -7.82 -19.40
C PRO A 107 16.55 -8.63 -18.28
N ILE A 108 15.77 -9.24 -17.39
CA ILE A 108 16.28 -10.16 -16.39
C ILE A 108 15.33 -11.35 -16.31
N THR A 109 15.83 -12.48 -16.80
CA THR A 109 15.38 -13.87 -16.56
C THR A 109 14.08 -14.31 -17.25
N SER A 110 14.28 -15.00 -18.39
CA SER A 110 13.25 -15.80 -19.04
C SER A 110 12.87 -17.02 -18.18
N LYS A 111 11.55 -17.22 -18.02
CA LYS A 111 10.87 -18.29 -17.26
C LYS A 111 11.14 -19.73 -17.77
N GLY A 112 12.06 -19.94 -18.71
CA GLY A 112 12.43 -21.26 -19.24
C GLY A 112 13.61 -21.95 -18.54
N GLN A 113 14.36 -21.27 -17.66
CA GLN A 113 15.64 -21.82 -17.14
C GLN A 113 15.59 -22.38 -15.71
N ILE A 114 14.49 -22.18 -14.96
CA ILE A 114 14.44 -22.58 -13.53
C ILE A 114 14.24 -24.10 -13.37
N ALA A 115 13.66 -24.79 -14.36
CA ALA A 115 13.42 -26.23 -14.27
C ALA A 115 14.63 -27.12 -14.65
N ARG A 116 15.71 -26.56 -15.23
CA ARG A 116 16.89 -27.35 -15.66
C ARG A 116 18.10 -27.28 -14.72
N SER A 117 18.08 -26.39 -13.71
CA SER A 117 19.23 -26.18 -12.83
C SER A 117 19.31 -27.12 -11.62
N VAL A 118 18.36 -28.05 -11.45
CA VAL A 118 18.35 -29.01 -10.30
C VAL A 118 18.72 -30.44 -10.73
N VAL A 119 18.89 -30.70 -12.04
CA VAL A 119 19.08 -32.07 -12.57
C VAL A 119 20.51 -32.37 -13.04
N THR A 120 21.43 -31.40 -13.06
CA THR A 120 22.81 -31.63 -13.54
C THR A 120 23.92 -31.49 -12.49
N SER A 121 23.60 -31.52 -11.19
CA SER A 121 24.62 -31.51 -10.12
C SER A 121 24.74 -32.82 -9.34
N ARG A 122 24.25 -33.95 -9.86
CA ARG A 122 24.36 -35.25 -9.19
C ARG A 122 24.71 -36.42 -10.11
N HIS A 123 25.69 -36.23 -11.00
CA HIS A 123 26.33 -37.34 -11.72
C HIS A 123 27.78 -37.03 -12.13
N GLU A 124 28.59 -36.54 -11.19
CA GLU A 124 30.05 -36.65 -11.27
C GLU A 124 30.58 -36.98 -9.88
N ARG A 125 30.43 -38.24 -9.51
CA ARG A 125 31.35 -38.96 -8.62
C ARG A 125 30.97 -40.43 -8.71
N ASP A 126 31.99 -41.23 -9.04
CA ASP A 126 32.05 -42.70 -8.98
C ASP A 126 31.97 -43.39 -10.35
N ASP A 127 33.11 -43.40 -11.04
CA ASP A 127 33.62 -44.58 -11.77
C ASP A 127 35.12 -44.39 -12.04
N ASN A 128 35.93 -44.84 -11.08
CA ASN A 128 37.34 -45.17 -11.27
C ASN A 128 37.52 -46.58 -10.73
N GLY A 129 37.62 -47.55 -11.65
CA GLY A 129 37.78 -48.98 -11.39
C GLY A 129 37.89 -49.75 -12.69
#